data_AF-A0A3P9NAZ3-F1
#
_entry.id   AF-A0A3P9NAZ3-F1
#
_cell.length_a   1.000
_cell.length_b   1.000
_cell.length_c   1.000
_cell.angle_alpha   90.00
_cell.angle_beta   90.00
_cell.angle_gamma   90.00
#
_symmetry.space_group_name_H-M   'P 1'
#
loop_
_entity.id
_entity.type
_entity.pdbx_description
1 polymer ?
#
loop_
_entity_poly.entity_id
_entity_poly.type
_entity_poly.pdbx_seq_one_letter_code
_entity_poly.pdbx_strand_id
1 'polypeptide(L)'
;LESNSLLTVAFYLILMVGKTGIGKSASGNTILGQECFQSKFSPISITIDCSKRSSNVDGQQVAVIDTPGLFDEDKSRKNLRQCFFLAAPGPHIFLVVVALGKFKEEIQSVKIIQEIFGEAADRYLMVLFTRGDELDSTIEDYLSKSPELQDLVSKCNNQYHVFNNKLEDKKPQVSELLKKIRTIVDRNGGSHYSNEMFQEAGRAIKEEKQRILKENEEVIRKEIQEQERTIKENYEIEKRRMMELVQAERKEREEELENVKKQLKEQQKRETKEEKSKLQCERASKARAQAEKNNVMPCLIQ
;
A
#
# COMPACT_ATOMS: atom_id res chain seq x y z
N LEU A 1 -28.01 16.00 -16.12
CA LEU A 1 -27.47 15.13 -15.04
C LEU A 1 -26.51 14.17 -15.71
N GLU A 2 -25.24 14.41 -15.45
CA GLU A 2 -24.11 13.95 -16.23
C GLU A 2 -24.03 12.42 -16.30
N SER A 3 -23.75 11.95 -17.52
CA SER A 3 -23.38 10.58 -17.84
C SER A 3 -22.09 10.22 -17.10
N ASN A 4 -22.20 9.49 -15.99
CA ASN A 4 -21.09 8.74 -15.41
C ASN A 4 -20.75 7.55 -16.33
N SER A 5 -20.18 7.83 -17.50
CA SER A 5 -19.26 6.88 -18.12
C SER A 5 -18.00 6.92 -17.28
N LEU A 6 -17.91 6.04 -16.28
CA LEU A 6 -16.62 5.64 -15.75
C LEU A 6 -15.82 5.19 -16.97
N LEU A 7 -14.92 6.06 -17.46
CA LEU A 7 -13.88 5.69 -18.40
C LEU A 7 -13.10 4.59 -17.68
N THR A 8 -13.45 3.34 -17.96
CA THR A 8 -12.59 2.21 -17.66
C THR A 8 -11.31 2.54 -18.40
N VAL A 9 -10.29 3.01 -17.68
CA VAL A 9 -8.98 3.23 -18.27
C VAL A 9 -8.56 1.87 -18.77
N ALA A 10 -8.58 1.69 -20.10
CA ALA A 10 -8.21 0.42 -20.68
C ALA A 10 -6.79 0.09 -20.17
N PHE A 11 -6.59 -1.18 -19.84
CA PHE A 11 -5.31 -1.69 -19.37
C PHE A 11 -4.76 -2.58 -20.46
N TYR A 12 -3.54 -2.30 -20.95
CA TYR A 12 -2.85 -3.19 -21.88
C TYR A 12 -1.68 -3.87 -21.19
N LEU A 13 -1.63 -5.19 -21.33
CA LEU A 13 -0.52 -6.03 -20.89
C LEU A 13 0.23 -6.53 -22.12
N ILE A 14 1.46 -6.07 -22.27
CA ILE A 14 2.32 -6.33 -23.41
C ILE A 14 3.38 -7.33 -22.97
N LEU A 15 3.47 -8.48 -23.64
CA LEU A 15 4.54 -9.46 -23.43
C LEU A 15 5.54 -9.37 -24.57
N MET A 16 6.79 -8.99 -24.29
CA MET A 16 7.83 -8.90 -25.31
C MET A 16 8.60 -10.21 -25.40
N VAL A 17 8.84 -10.69 -26.61
CA VAL A 17 9.50 -11.97 -26.89
C VAL A 17 10.49 -11.80 -28.04
N GLY A 18 11.60 -12.54 -28.01
CA GLY A 18 12.67 -12.46 -29.01
C GLY A 18 14.04 -12.78 -28.42
N LYS A 19 15.09 -12.75 -29.26
CA LYS A 19 16.47 -13.09 -28.87
C LYS A 19 17.07 -12.10 -27.85
N THR A 20 18.17 -12.48 -27.22
CA THR A 20 19.00 -11.56 -26.42
C THR A 20 19.65 -10.50 -27.32
N GLY A 21 19.73 -9.25 -26.86
CA GLY A 21 20.48 -8.17 -27.53
C GLY A 21 19.77 -7.45 -28.70
N ILE A 22 18.53 -7.84 -29.02
CA ILE A 22 17.74 -7.26 -30.13
C ILE A 22 16.89 -6.05 -29.72
N GLY A 23 17.01 -5.59 -28.46
CA GLY A 23 16.40 -4.33 -28.00
C GLY A 23 15.04 -4.46 -27.31
N LYS A 24 14.70 -5.61 -26.72
CA LYS A 24 13.46 -5.79 -25.95
C LYS A 24 13.36 -4.81 -24.78
N SER A 25 14.33 -4.82 -23.87
CA SER A 25 14.36 -3.93 -22.70
C SER A 25 14.34 -2.44 -23.09
N ALA A 26 15.09 -2.06 -24.13
CA ALA A 26 15.06 -0.69 -24.68
C ALA A 26 13.66 -0.30 -25.18
N SER A 27 13.01 -1.20 -25.92
CA SER A 27 11.66 -0.98 -26.43
C SER A 27 10.63 -0.91 -25.29
N GLY A 28 10.79 -1.72 -24.25
CA GLY A 28 9.97 -1.63 -23.04
C GLY A 28 10.09 -0.28 -22.34
N ASN A 29 11.31 0.26 -22.23
CA ASN A 29 11.53 1.60 -21.67
C ASN A 29 10.89 2.68 -22.54
N THR A 30 11.03 2.56 -23.87
CA THR A 30 10.37 3.44 -24.84
C THR A 30 8.86 3.43 -24.67
N ILE A 31 8.24 2.25 -24.62
CA ILE A 31 6.78 2.09 -24.44
C ILE A 31 6.31 2.74 -23.14
N LEU A 32 7.04 2.52 -22.04
CA LEU A 32 6.65 3.03 -20.72
C LEU A 32 6.97 4.52 -20.53
N GLY A 33 7.79 5.11 -21.40
CA GLY A 33 8.25 6.50 -21.30
C GLY A 33 9.27 6.75 -20.17
N GLN A 34 9.87 5.70 -19.62
CA GLN A 34 10.82 5.76 -18.50
C GLN A 34 11.78 4.57 -18.50
N GLU A 35 12.97 4.74 -17.92
CA GLU A 35 13.98 3.68 -17.81
C GLU A 35 13.65 2.68 -16.68
N CYS A 36 12.80 1.70 -16.98
CA CYS A 36 12.38 0.68 -16.01
C CYS A 36 13.17 -0.64 -16.09
N PHE A 37 13.72 -0.94 -17.26
CA PHE A 37 14.48 -2.14 -17.57
C PHE A 37 15.95 -1.78 -17.82
N GLN A 38 16.86 -2.59 -17.30
CA GLN A 38 18.28 -2.40 -17.54
C GLN A 38 18.60 -2.74 -19.00
N SER A 39 18.92 -1.73 -19.81
CA SER A 39 19.22 -1.88 -21.23
C SER A 39 20.61 -1.32 -21.54
N LYS A 40 21.64 -2.18 -21.54
CA LYS A 40 22.99 -1.82 -22.01
C LYS A 40 23.37 -2.67 -23.20
N PHE A 41 24.09 -2.09 -24.15
CA PHE A 41 24.66 -2.83 -25.27
C PHE A 41 25.77 -3.75 -24.74
N SER A 42 25.46 -5.04 -24.62
CA SER A 42 26.33 -6.06 -24.03
C SER A 42 26.30 -7.33 -24.89
N PRO A 43 27.43 -8.01 -25.09
CA PRO A 43 27.46 -9.31 -25.77
C PRO A 43 26.86 -10.44 -24.91
N ILE A 44 26.68 -10.21 -23.60
CA ILE A 44 26.11 -11.17 -22.64
C ILE A 44 24.71 -10.70 -22.24
N SER A 45 23.79 -11.65 -22.06
CA SER A 45 22.44 -11.39 -21.57
C SER A 45 22.45 -10.72 -20.19
N ILE A 46 21.88 -9.52 -20.11
CA ILE A 46 21.71 -8.77 -18.85
C ILE A 46 20.39 -9.16 -18.17
N THR A 47 19.34 -9.42 -18.96
CA THR A 47 18.03 -9.83 -18.46
C THR A 47 18.04 -11.33 -18.15
N ILE A 48 18.09 -11.66 -16.87
CA ILE A 48 18.19 -13.04 -16.39
C ILE A 48 16.81 -13.66 -16.11
N ASP A 49 15.86 -12.85 -15.62
CA ASP A 49 14.50 -13.25 -15.21
C ASP A 49 13.42 -12.41 -15.93
N CYS A 50 12.17 -12.90 -16.00
CA CYS A 50 11.05 -12.10 -16.51
C CYS A 50 10.76 -10.93 -15.54
N SER A 51 10.50 -9.73 -16.07
CA SER A 51 10.18 -8.56 -15.24
C SER A 51 9.00 -7.78 -15.77
N LYS A 52 8.08 -7.40 -14.86
CA LYS A 52 6.87 -6.62 -15.18
C LYS A 52 7.02 -5.20 -14.66
N ARG A 53 6.69 -4.21 -15.49
CA ARG A 53 6.69 -2.79 -15.16
C ARG A 53 5.46 -2.14 -15.77
N SER A 54 4.88 -1.15 -15.10
CA SER A 54 3.68 -0.46 -15.57
C SER A 54 3.82 1.04 -15.45
N SER A 55 3.19 1.75 -16.38
CA SER A 55 3.15 3.21 -16.44
C SER A 55 1.83 3.68 -17.04
N ASN A 56 1.47 4.94 -16.79
CA ASN A 56 0.40 5.62 -17.52
C ASN A 56 1.02 6.33 -18.73
N VAL A 57 0.59 5.93 -19.94
CA VAL A 57 1.11 6.44 -21.21
C VAL A 57 -0.07 7.04 -21.96
N ASP A 58 -0.06 8.37 -22.17
CA ASP A 58 -1.14 9.11 -22.82
C ASP A 58 -2.55 8.82 -22.25
N GLY A 59 -2.66 8.63 -20.94
CA GLY A 59 -3.92 8.32 -20.26
C GLY A 59 -4.30 6.83 -20.26
N GLN A 60 -3.50 5.97 -20.89
CA GLN A 60 -3.68 4.52 -20.95
C GLN A 60 -2.79 3.83 -19.91
N GLN A 61 -3.34 2.92 -19.12
CA GLN A 61 -2.51 2.07 -18.25
C GLN A 61 -1.86 0.97 -19.09
N VAL A 62 -0.53 0.95 -19.11
CA VAL A 62 0.24 -0.02 -19.88
C VAL A 62 1.20 -0.75 -18.94
N ALA A 63 1.18 -2.08 -19.00
CA ALA A 63 2.17 -2.94 -18.37
C ALA A 63 2.96 -3.67 -19.44
N VAL A 64 4.28 -3.65 -19.32
CA VAL A 64 5.20 -4.37 -20.20
C VAL A 64 5.89 -5.45 -19.38
N ILE A 65 5.95 -6.65 -19.95
CA ILE A 65 6.76 -7.76 -19.44
C ILE A 65 7.95 -7.94 -20.38
N ASP A 66 9.13 -7.63 -19.86
CA ASP A 66 10.40 -7.94 -20.51
C ASP A 66 10.81 -9.36 -20.14
N THR A 67 11.29 -10.10 -21.15
CA THR A 67 11.63 -11.51 -21.04
C THR A 67 13.11 -11.73 -21.36
N PRO A 68 13.77 -12.73 -20.75
CA PRO A 68 15.06 -13.20 -21.21
C PRO A 68 15.02 -13.64 -22.68
N GLY A 69 16.18 -13.83 -23.32
CA GLY A 69 16.23 -14.38 -24.68
C GLY A 69 15.50 -15.71 -24.77
N LEU A 70 14.52 -15.81 -25.68
CA LEU A 70 13.74 -17.04 -25.88
C LEU A 70 14.61 -18.25 -26.29
N PHE A 71 15.80 -17.98 -26.85
CA PHE A 71 16.73 -18.95 -27.43
C PHE A 71 17.91 -19.31 -26.52
N ASP A 72 17.95 -18.81 -25.29
CA ASP A 72 19.02 -19.15 -24.35
C ASP A 72 18.65 -20.50 -23.69
N GLU A 73 19.08 -21.61 -24.31
CA GLU A 73 18.65 -23.01 -24.09
C GLU A 73 18.57 -23.47 -22.62
N ASP A 74 19.44 -22.97 -21.73
CA ASP A 74 19.57 -23.46 -20.35
C ASP A 74 18.57 -22.87 -19.34
N LYS A 75 17.82 -21.82 -19.69
CA LYS A 75 16.97 -21.06 -18.73
C LYS A 75 15.47 -21.11 -18.99
N SER A 76 15.05 -21.87 -19.99
CA SER A 76 13.73 -21.78 -20.64
C SER A 76 12.53 -22.07 -19.73
N ARG A 77 12.50 -23.18 -18.97
CA ARG A 77 11.27 -23.59 -18.24
C ARG A 77 10.93 -22.72 -17.02
N LYS A 78 11.93 -22.32 -16.23
CA LYS A 78 11.72 -21.48 -15.04
C LYS A 78 11.24 -20.09 -15.44
N ASN A 79 11.93 -19.50 -16.42
CA ASN A 79 11.59 -18.19 -16.95
C ASN A 79 10.20 -18.21 -17.59
N LEU A 80 9.85 -19.29 -18.29
CA LEU A 80 8.54 -19.41 -18.89
C LEU A 80 7.41 -19.46 -17.85
N ARG A 81 7.56 -20.26 -16.79
CA ARG A 81 6.59 -20.29 -15.67
C ARG A 81 6.41 -18.92 -15.05
N GLN A 82 7.50 -18.21 -14.77
CA GLN A 82 7.44 -16.86 -14.21
C GLN A 82 6.69 -15.91 -15.14
N CYS A 83 6.95 -15.99 -16.44
CA CYS A 83 6.26 -15.20 -17.44
C CYS A 83 4.74 -15.48 -17.46
N PHE A 84 4.28 -16.74 -17.32
CA PHE A 84 2.85 -17.06 -17.19
C PHE A 84 2.20 -16.38 -15.97
N PHE A 85 2.85 -16.44 -14.80
CA PHE A 85 2.33 -15.79 -13.59
C PHE A 85 2.30 -14.25 -13.72
N LEU A 86 3.34 -13.64 -14.29
CA LEU A 86 3.38 -12.19 -14.50
C LEU A 86 2.35 -11.71 -15.53
N ALA A 87 2.12 -12.53 -16.56
CA ALA A 87 1.21 -12.23 -17.65
C ALA A 87 -0.25 -12.62 -17.36
N ALA A 88 -0.57 -13.33 -16.28
CA ALA A 88 -1.96 -13.66 -15.92
C ALA A 88 -2.84 -12.40 -15.72
N PRO A 89 -4.12 -12.41 -16.12
CA PRO A 89 -4.89 -13.53 -16.72
C PRO A 89 -4.56 -13.81 -18.20
N GLY A 90 -3.69 -13.02 -18.80
CA GLY A 90 -3.07 -13.21 -20.10
C GLY A 90 -2.67 -11.88 -20.75
N PRO A 91 -1.76 -11.89 -21.73
CA PRO A 91 -1.35 -10.68 -22.43
C PRO A 91 -2.43 -10.20 -23.41
N HIS A 92 -2.50 -8.88 -23.58
CA HIS A 92 -3.33 -8.25 -24.62
C HIS A 92 -2.63 -8.26 -25.98
N ILE A 93 -1.29 -8.33 -25.98
CA ILE A 93 -0.50 -8.47 -27.19
C ILE A 93 0.82 -9.16 -26.85
N PHE A 94 1.30 -9.99 -27.77
CA PHE A 94 2.65 -10.49 -27.81
C PHE A 94 3.45 -9.68 -28.85
N LEU A 95 4.48 -8.98 -28.41
CA LEU A 95 5.38 -8.26 -29.31
C LEU A 95 6.60 -9.13 -29.63
N VAL A 96 6.67 -9.62 -30.86
CA VAL A 96 7.83 -10.35 -31.39
C VAL A 96 8.85 -9.32 -31.83
N VAL A 97 9.85 -9.08 -30.99
CA VAL A 97 10.83 -8.03 -31.22
C VAL A 97 11.92 -8.57 -32.14
N VAL A 98 12.21 -7.82 -33.21
CA VAL A 98 13.18 -8.18 -34.26
C VAL A 98 14.08 -6.98 -34.49
N ALA A 99 15.40 -7.18 -34.51
CA ALA A 99 16.32 -6.11 -34.90
C ALA A 99 16.44 -6.06 -36.42
N LEU A 100 16.33 -4.88 -37.02
CA LEU A 100 16.62 -4.72 -38.44
C LEU A 100 18.04 -5.23 -38.76
N GLY A 101 18.17 -5.97 -39.86
CA GLY A 101 19.40 -6.68 -40.25
C GLY A 101 19.66 -8.01 -39.54
N LYS A 102 18.89 -8.39 -38.51
CA LYS A 102 19.04 -9.65 -37.75
C LYS A 102 17.68 -10.29 -37.46
N PHE A 103 17.24 -11.16 -38.37
CA PHE A 103 15.89 -11.76 -38.32
C PHE A 103 15.85 -13.30 -38.52
N LYS A 104 16.95 -13.93 -38.92
CA LYS A 104 16.95 -15.36 -39.29
C LYS A 104 16.58 -16.28 -38.13
N GLU A 105 16.99 -15.91 -36.91
CA GLU A 105 16.68 -16.68 -35.71
C GLU A 105 15.27 -16.34 -35.19
N GLU A 106 14.81 -15.11 -35.40
CA GLU A 106 13.51 -14.60 -34.97
C GLU A 106 12.32 -15.29 -35.68
N ILE A 107 12.53 -15.86 -36.86
CA ILE A 107 11.55 -16.75 -37.52
C ILE A 107 11.17 -17.93 -36.62
N GLN A 108 12.10 -18.41 -35.79
CA GLN A 108 11.83 -19.48 -34.83
C GLN A 108 11.05 -18.97 -33.61
N SER A 109 11.08 -17.66 -33.29
CA SER A 109 10.36 -17.12 -32.12
C SER A 109 8.85 -17.30 -32.25
N VAL A 110 8.30 -17.10 -33.45
CA VAL A 110 6.86 -17.33 -33.68
C VAL A 110 6.49 -18.80 -33.48
N LYS A 111 7.32 -19.72 -33.96
CA LYS A 111 7.11 -21.17 -33.73
C LYS A 111 7.12 -21.50 -32.24
N ILE A 112 8.10 -20.99 -31.49
CA ILE A 112 8.18 -21.22 -30.04
C ILE A 112 6.96 -20.64 -29.32
N ILE A 113 6.47 -19.47 -29.72
CA ILE A 113 5.24 -18.88 -29.17
C ILE A 113 4.05 -19.79 -29.46
N GLN A 114 3.92 -20.32 -30.67
CA GLN A 114 2.85 -21.25 -31.01
C GLN A 114 2.98 -22.59 -30.26
N GLU A 115 4.19 -23.09 -30.02
CA GLU A 115 4.40 -24.29 -29.21
C GLU A 115 4.00 -24.08 -27.74
N ILE A 116 4.26 -22.90 -27.20
CA ILE A 116 4.02 -22.57 -25.78
C ILE A 116 2.57 -22.12 -25.53
N PHE A 117 2.06 -21.25 -26.39
CA PHE A 117 0.77 -20.58 -26.24
C PHE A 117 -0.26 -21.11 -27.26
N GLY A 118 0.07 -22.06 -28.12
CA GLY A 118 -0.86 -22.58 -29.11
C GLY A 118 -1.16 -21.58 -30.25
N GLU A 119 -1.75 -22.10 -31.32
CA GLU A 119 -2.03 -21.33 -32.55
C GLU A 119 -3.00 -20.16 -32.34
N ALA A 120 -3.87 -20.23 -31.33
CA ALA A 120 -4.81 -19.14 -31.02
C ALA A 120 -4.12 -17.84 -30.59
N ALA A 121 -2.83 -17.90 -30.20
CA ALA A 121 -2.01 -16.75 -29.86
C ALA A 121 -1.72 -15.85 -31.06
N ASP A 122 -1.77 -16.39 -32.29
CA ASP A 122 -1.46 -15.65 -33.53
C ASP A 122 -2.33 -14.40 -33.70
N ARG A 123 -3.57 -14.45 -33.22
CA ARG A 123 -4.52 -13.32 -33.24
C ARG A 123 -4.08 -12.13 -32.38
N TYR A 124 -3.10 -12.33 -31.51
CA TYR A 124 -2.55 -11.35 -30.58
C TYR A 124 -1.06 -11.09 -30.83
N LEU A 125 -0.50 -11.56 -31.95
CA LEU A 125 0.89 -11.30 -32.33
C LEU A 125 1.03 -10.00 -33.11
N MET A 126 2.14 -9.30 -32.87
CA MET A 126 2.62 -8.20 -33.71
C MET A 126 4.14 -8.21 -33.72
N VAL A 127 4.74 -7.97 -34.88
CA VAL A 127 6.20 -7.80 -34.99
C VAL A 127 6.59 -6.38 -34.60
N LEU A 128 7.58 -6.23 -33.71
CA LEU A 128 8.19 -4.94 -33.39
C LEU A 128 9.61 -4.90 -33.95
N PHE A 129 9.82 -4.16 -35.02
CA PHE A 129 11.16 -3.92 -35.56
C PHE A 129 11.89 -2.85 -34.74
N THR A 130 13.11 -3.13 -34.30
CA THR A 130 13.98 -2.17 -33.64
C THR A 130 15.09 -1.72 -34.59
N ARG A 131 15.78 -0.63 -34.22
CA ARG A 131 16.81 0.03 -35.04
C ARG A 131 16.22 0.69 -36.30
N GLY A 132 15.04 1.29 -36.16
CA GLY A 132 14.39 2.00 -37.26
C GLY A 132 15.24 3.13 -37.86
N ASP A 133 16.27 3.60 -37.14
CA ASP A 133 17.30 4.51 -37.65
C ASP A 133 18.20 3.90 -38.74
N GLU A 134 18.24 2.57 -38.88
CA GLU A 134 19.03 1.86 -39.90
C GLU A 134 18.25 1.63 -41.22
N LEU A 135 16.99 2.13 -41.33
CA LEU A 135 16.21 2.06 -42.56
C LEU A 135 16.45 3.27 -43.46
N ASP A 136 16.99 3.04 -44.64
CA ASP A 136 17.13 4.06 -45.71
C ASP A 136 15.87 4.17 -46.60
N SER A 137 14.89 3.28 -46.42
CA SER A 137 13.67 3.17 -47.21
C SER A 137 12.45 2.95 -46.30
N THR A 138 11.26 2.79 -46.89
CA THR A 138 10.09 2.34 -46.13
C THR A 138 10.32 0.93 -45.57
N ILE A 139 9.59 0.58 -44.50
CA ILE A 139 9.64 -0.77 -43.95
C ILE A 139 9.07 -1.78 -44.94
N GLU A 140 8.08 -1.41 -45.74
CA GLU A 140 7.49 -2.21 -46.79
C GLU A 140 8.52 -2.57 -47.88
N ASP A 141 9.33 -1.60 -48.31
CA ASP A 141 10.44 -1.83 -49.24
C ASP A 141 11.53 -2.72 -48.64
N TYR A 142 11.73 -2.66 -47.32
CA TYR A 142 12.67 -3.54 -46.63
C TYR A 142 12.15 -4.98 -46.56
N LEU A 143 10.88 -5.16 -46.20
CA LEU A 143 10.24 -6.47 -46.09
C LEU A 143 10.19 -7.17 -47.46
N SER A 144 9.94 -6.43 -48.55
CA SER A 144 9.88 -7.00 -49.91
C SER A 144 11.19 -7.62 -50.40
N LYS A 145 12.32 -7.32 -49.76
CA LYS A 145 13.64 -7.84 -50.11
C LYS A 145 13.90 -9.26 -49.58
N SER A 146 13.09 -9.77 -48.65
CA SER A 146 13.28 -11.11 -48.07
C SER A 146 11.94 -11.84 -47.91
N PRO A 147 11.71 -12.93 -48.66
CA PRO A 147 10.55 -13.79 -48.49
C PRO A 147 10.39 -14.33 -47.06
N GLU A 148 11.51 -14.58 -46.36
CA GLU A 148 11.49 -15.10 -45.00
C GLU A 148 11.03 -14.06 -43.98
N LEU A 149 11.38 -12.78 -44.17
CA LEU A 149 10.81 -11.68 -43.39
C LEU A 149 9.31 -11.50 -43.64
N GLN A 150 8.88 -11.63 -44.89
CA GLN A 150 7.46 -11.58 -45.23
C GLN A 150 6.69 -12.73 -44.58
N ASP A 151 7.24 -13.94 -44.56
CA ASP A 151 6.65 -15.09 -43.88
C ASP A 151 6.50 -14.84 -42.36
N LEU A 152 7.52 -14.26 -41.71
CA LEU A 152 7.45 -13.88 -40.30
C LEU A 152 6.29 -12.90 -40.02
N VAL A 153 6.18 -11.84 -40.84
CA VAL A 153 5.14 -10.82 -40.70
C VAL A 153 3.76 -11.39 -41.02
N SER A 154 3.67 -12.27 -42.02
CA SER A 154 2.44 -12.98 -42.42
C SER A 154 1.89 -13.82 -41.27
N LYS A 155 2.75 -14.56 -40.57
CA LYS A 155 2.38 -15.33 -39.37
C LYS A 155 1.90 -14.46 -38.21
N CYS A 156 2.27 -13.19 -38.20
CA CYS A 156 1.77 -12.19 -37.26
C CYS A 156 0.59 -11.40 -37.85
N ASN A 157 -0.20 -11.98 -38.76
CA ASN A 157 -1.38 -11.37 -39.38
C ASN A 157 -1.11 -10.00 -40.03
N ASN A 158 0.09 -9.85 -40.63
CA ASN A 158 0.58 -8.61 -41.20
C ASN A 158 0.58 -7.43 -40.22
N GLN A 159 0.65 -7.71 -38.91
CA GLN A 159 0.75 -6.70 -37.86
C GLN A 159 2.21 -6.45 -37.55
N TYR A 160 2.67 -5.23 -37.79
CA TYR A 160 4.00 -4.80 -37.42
C TYR A 160 4.07 -3.32 -37.07
N HIS A 161 5.15 -2.96 -36.38
CA HIS A 161 5.50 -1.58 -36.05
C HIS A 161 7.02 -1.43 -35.98
N VAL A 162 7.51 -0.21 -36.19
CA VAL A 162 8.96 0.09 -36.24
C VAL A 162 9.30 1.10 -35.17
N PHE A 163 10.31 0.76 -34.37
CA PHE A 163 10.84 1.59 -33.31
C PHE A 163 12.24 2.09 -33.63
N ASN A 164 12.42 3.38 -33.38
CA ASN A 164 13.73 3.99 -33.19
C ASN A 164 13.87 4.39 -31.71
N ASN A 165 14.51 3.51 -30.94
CA ASN A 165 14.74 3.72 -29.50
C ASN A 165 15.76 4.84 -29.21
N LYS A 166 16.43 5.41 -30.22
CA LYS A 166 17.38 6.52 -30.09
C LYS A 166 16.74 7.89 -30.28
N LEU A 167 15.47 7.97 -30.72
CA LEU A 167 14.78 9.26 -30.87
C LEU A 167 14.73 10.02 -29.53
N GLU A 168 14.88 11.33 -29.58
CA GLU A 168 14.65 12.20 -28.43
C GLU A 168 13.18 12.17 -28.03
N ASP A 169 12.29 12.55 -28.96
CA ASP A 169 10.85 12.39 -28.80
C ASP A 169 10.37 11.03 -29.29
N LYS A 170 10.03 10.17 -28.34
CA LYS A 170 9.53 8.82 -28.61
C LYS A 170 8.01 8.72 -28.55
N LYS A 171 7.30 9.79 -28.18
CA LYS A 171 5.84 9.72 -28.00
C LYS A 171 5.09 9.32 -29.27
N PRO A 172 5.38 9.88 -30.46
CA PRO A 172 4.62 9.55 -31.67
C PRO A 172 4.62 8.06 -32.03
N GLN A 173 5.79 7.40 -31.97
CA GLN A 173 5.89 5.95 -32.23
C GLN A 173 5.11 5.13 -31.19
N VAL A 174 5.15 5.53 -29.91
CA VAL A 174 4.42 4.82 -28.86
C VAL A 174 2.92 4.99 -29.02
N SER A 175 2.43 6.20 -29.32
CA SER A 175 1.00 6.43 -29.53
C SER A 175 0.48 5.66 -30.76
N GLU A 176 1.28 5.52 -31.83
CA GLU A 176 0.92 4.70 -33.00
C GLU A 176 0.87 3.20 -32.64
N LEU A 177 1.88 2.69 -31.92
CA LEU A 177 1.90 1.31 -31.44
C LEU A 177 0.65 0.99 -30.62
N LEU A 178 0.30 1.84 -29.65
CA LEU A 178 -0.87 1.63 -28.79
C LEU A 178 -2.20 1.66 -29.58
N LYS A 179 -2.30 2.48 -30.64
CA LYS A 179 -3.46 2.45 -31.56
C LYS A 179 -3.56 1.12 -32.30
N LYS A 180 -2.43 0.57 -32.77
CA LYS A 180 -2.38 -0.75 -33.43
C LYS A 180 -2.77 -1.86 -32.46
N ILE A 181 -2.25 -1.83 -31.23
CA ILE A 181 -2.61 -2.78 -30.16
C ILE A 181 -4.11 -2.71 -29.87
N ARG A 182 -4.67 -1.52 -29.69
CA ARG A 182 -6.12 -1.33 -29.50
C ARG A 182 -6.92 -1.98 -30.61
N THR A 183 -6.54 -1.73 -31.87
CA THR A 183 -7.20 -2.32 -33.04
C THR A 183 -7.18 -3.85 -33.01
N ILE A 184 -6.05 -4.46 -32.62
CA ILE A 184 -5.94 -5.92 -32.50
C ILE A 184 -6.82 -6.45 -31.36
N VAL A 185 -6.78 -5.80 -30.20
CA VAL A 185 -7.58 -6.19 -29.02
C VAL A 185 -9.07 -6.08 -29.31
N ASP A 186 -9.51 -5.00 -29.96
CA ASP A 186 -10.92 -4.79 -30.32
C ASP A 186 -11.41 -5.84 -31.34
N ARG A 187 -10.57 -6.20 -32.33
CA ARG A 187 -10.86 -7.32 -33.26
C ARG A 187 -11.00 -8.66 -32.54
N ASN A 188 -10.38 -8.81 -31.38
CA ASN A 188 -10.49 -9.98 -30.50
C ASN A 188 -11.57 -9.81 -29.41
N GLY A 189 -12.53 -8.89 -29.60
CA GLY A 189 -13.67 -8.71 -28.69
C GLY A 189 -13.32 -7.93 -27.42
N GLY A 190 -12.22 -7.19 -27.41
CA GLY A 190 -11.78 -6.41 -26.25
C GLY A 190 -11.11 -7.23 -25.14
N SER A 191 -10.85 -8.52 -25.38
CA SER A 191 -10.27 -9.44 -24.41
C SER A 191 -8.75 -9.54 -24.55
N HIS A 192 -8.09 -10.00 -23.48
CA HIS A 192 -6.74 -10.52 -23.54
C HIS A 192 -6.73 -11.96 -24.09
N TYR A 193 -5.57 -12.41 -24.56
CA TYR A 193 -5.33 -13.82 -24.85
C TYR A 193 -5.45 -14.66 -23.57
N SER A 194 -5.92 -15.90 -23.66
CA SER A 194 -5.99 -16.82 -22.52
C SER A 194 -5.89 -18.27 -23.00
N ASN A 195 -5.26 -19.12 -22.18
CA ASN A 195 -5.27 -20.57 -22.29
C ASN A 195 -5.37 -21.22 -20.91
N GLU A 196 -5.31 -22.55 -20.84
CA GLU A 196 -5.37 -23.32 -19.59
C GLU A 196 -4.28 -22.88 -18.61
N MET A 197 -3.03 -22.72 -19.06
CA MET A 197 -1.92 -22.28 -18.21
C MET A 197 -2.14 -20.89 -17.61
N PHE A 198 -2.70 -19.95 -18.38
CA PHE A 198 -3.06 -18.63 -17.87
C PHE A 198 -4.22 -18.67 -16.88
N GLN A 199 -5.21 -19.53 -17.12
CA GLN A 199 -6.32 -19.72 -16.19
C GLN A 199 -5.86 -20.33 -14.87
N GLU A 200 -4.98 -21.32 -14.91
CA GLU A 200 -4.36 -21.92 -13.73
C GLU A 200 -3.54 -20.89 -12.95
N ALA A 201 -2.67 -20.14 -13.63
CA ALA A 201 -1.90 -19.07 -13.00
C ALA A 201 -2.82 -18.02 -12.36
N GLY A 202 -3.90 -17.63 -13.06
CA GLY A 202 -4.91 -16.71 -12.53
C GLY A 202 -5.65 -17.24 -11.30
N ARG A 203 -6.01 -18.53 -11.29
CA ARG A 203 -6.62 -19.21 -10.12
C ARG A 203 -5.65 -19.21 -8.93
N ALA A 204 -4.41 -19.65 -9.14
CA ALA A 204 -3.40 -19.69 -8.09
C ALA A 204 -3.10 -18.31 -7.49
N ILE A 205 -2.98 -17.26 -8.32
CA ILE A 205 -2.81 -15.88 -7.85
C ILE A 205 -4.01 -15.42 -7.02
N LYS A 206 -5.23 -15.76 -7.45
CA LYS A 206 -6.45 -15.39 -6.74
C LYS A 206 -6.55 -16.09 -5.38
N GLU A 207 -6.27 -17.38 -5.32
CA GLU A 207 -6.28 -18.18 -4.10
C GLU A 207 -5.22 -17.68 -3.10
N GLU A 208 -4.00 -17.42 -3.56
CA GLU A 208 -2.92 -16.89 -2.72
C GLU A 208 -3.27 -15.50 -2.17
N LYS A 209 -3.83 -14.62 -3.02
CA LYS A 209 -4.30 -13.30 -2.59
C LYS A 209 -5.38 -13.41 -1.50
N GLN A 210 -6.29 -14.37 -1.62
CA GLN A 210 -7.33 -14.60 -0.60
C GLN A 210 -6.73 -15.16 0.70
N ARG A 211 -5.73 -16.04 0.62
CA ARG A 211 -5.03 -16.56 1.81
C ARG A 211 -4.33 -15.43 2.57
N ILE A 212 -3.52 -14.62 1.88
CA ILE A 212 -2.80 -13.49 2.48
C ILE A 212 -3.79 -12.48 3.09
N LEU A 213 -4.91 -12.21 2.42
CA LEU A 213 -5.92 -11.29 2.96
C LEU A 213 -6.50 -11.80 4.27
N LYS A 214 -6.86 -13.08 4.36
CA LYS A 214 -7.38 -13.70 5.59
C LYS A 214 -6.34 -13.70 6.71
N GLU A 215 -5.09 -14.05 6.41
CA GLU A 215 -3.99 -14.02 7.38
C GLU A 215 -3.77 -12.60 7.94
N ASN A 216 -3.78 -11.58 7.07
CA ASN A 216 -3.65 -10.18 7.49
C ASN A 216 -4.86 -9.72 8.33
N GLU A 217 -6.08 -10.11 7.98
CA GLU A 217 -7.28 -9.81 8.77
C GLU A 217 -7.21 -10.44 10.18
N GLU A 218 -6.67 -11.66 10.29
CA GLU A 218 -6.47 -12.31 11.58
C GLU A 218 -5.39 -11.63 12.43
N VAL A 219 -4.28 -11.19 11.81
CA VAL A 219 -3.23 -10.42 12.49
C VAL A 219 -3.79 -9.10 13.03
N ILE A 220 -4.47 -8.32 12.18
CA ILE A 220 -5.09 -7.04 12.57
C ILE A 220 -6.11 -7.25 13.69
N ARG A 221 -6.93 -8.31 13.61
CA ARG A 221 -7.91 -8.64 14.66
C ARG A 221 -7.23 -8.90 16.01
N LYS A 222 -6.14 -9.67 16.03
CA LYS A 222 -5.40 -9.96 17.27
C LYS A 222 -4.77 -8.69 17.84
N GLU A 223 -4.19 -7.84 17.00
CA GLU A 223 -3.62 -6.55 17.42
C GLU A 223 -4.69 -5.64 18.04
N ILE A 224 -5.87 -5.53 17.43
CA ILE A 224 -6.98 -4.75 17.99
C ILE A 224 -7.42 -5.31 19.35
N GLN A 225 -7.59 -6.63 19.46
CA GLN A 225 -8.00 -7.26 20.73
C GLN A 225 -6.97 -7.05 21.85
N GLU A 226 -5.68 -7.12 21.53
CA GLU A 226 -4.62 -6.87 22.49
C GLU A 226 -4.62 -5.40 22.93
N GLN A 227 -4.72 -4.46 21.99
CA GLN A 227 -4.83 -3.03 22.29
C GLN A 227 -6.05 -2.72 23.17
N GLU A 228 -7.22 -3.30 22.87
CA GLU A 228 -8.43 -3.13 23.67
C GLU A 228 -8.25 -3.65 25.11
N ARG A 229 -7.58 -4.80 25.29
CA ARG A 229 -7.25 -5.33 26.62
C ARG A 229 -6.32 -4.39 27.38
N THR A 230 -5.23 -3.95 26.75
CA THR A 230 -4.28 -3.02 27.36
C THR A 230 -4.95 -1.69 27.75
N ILE A 231 -5.80 -1.13 26.87
CA ILE A 231 -6.56 0.08 27.17
C ILE A 231 -7.47 -0.13 28.38
N LYS A 232 -8.19 -1.26 28.43
CA LYS A 232 -9.09 -1.59 29.53
C LYS A 232 -8.33 -1.79 30.84
N GLU A 233 -7.21 -2.50 30.83
CA GLU A 233 -6.35 -2.70 32.00
C GLU A 233 -5.79 -1.38 32.52
N ASN A 234 -5.27 -0.53 31.63
CA ASN A 234 -4.77 0.80 31.98
C ASN A 234 -5.88 1.68 32.57
N TYR A 235 -7.08 1.65 31.98
CA TYR A 235 -8.23 2.38 32.50
C TYR A 235 -8.61 1.91 33.91
N GLU A 236 -8.63 0.60 34.19
CA GLU A 236 -8.93 0.08 35.52
C GLU A 236 -7.83 0.41 36.54
N ILE A 237 -6.55 0.37 36.14
CA ILE A 237 -5.43 0.79 37.00
C ILE A 237 -5.56 2.26 37.36
N GLU A 238 -5.82 3.13 36.38
CA GLU A 238 -5.90 4.57 36.61
C GLU A 238 -7.13 4.96 37.43
N LYS A 239 -8.26 4.29 37.18
CA LYS A 239 -9.48 4.43 37.98
C LYS A 239 -9.25 4.02 39.44
N ARG A 240 -8.49 2.95 39.70
CA ARG A 240 -8.14 2.51 41.06
C ARG A 240 -7.27 3.55 41.76
N ARG A 241 -6.22 4.04 41.09
CA ARG A 241 -5.35 5.12 41.61
C ARG A 241 -6.15 6.37 41.98
N MET A 242 -7.06 6.78 41.09
CA MET A 242 -7.93 7.94 41.34
C MET A 242 -8.85 7.72 42.54
N MET A 243 -9.44 6.52 42.69
CA MET A 243 -10.25 6.21 43.88
C MET A 243 -9.43 6.23 45.17
N GLU A 244 -8.21 5.70 45.16
CA GLU A 244 -7.32 5.71 46.32
C GLU A 244 -6.97 7.15 46.73
N LEU A 245 -6.67 8.04 45.77
CA LEU A 245 -6.42 9.47 46.04
C LEU A 245 -7.65 10.15 46.65
N VAL A 246 -8.84 9.94 46.08
CA VAL A 246 -10.09 10.51 46.61
C VAL A 246 -10.39 9.98 48.03
N GLN A 247 -10.12 8.71 48.31
CA GLN A 247 -10.28 8.14 49.65
C GLN A 247 -9.28 8.72 50.64
N ALA A 248 -8.03 8.90 50.25
CA ALA A 248 -7.01 9.53 51.09
C ALA A 248 -7.39 10.97 51.44
N GLU A 249 -7.78 11.78 50.45
CA GLU A 249 -8.24 13.17 50.68
C GLU A 249 -9.49 13.24 51.57
N ARG A 250 -10.41 12.28 51.46
CA ARG A 250 -11.60 12.22 52.34
C ARG A 250 -11.21 11.94 53.78
N LYS A 251 -10.32 10.98 54.01
CA LYS A 251 -9.83 10.65 55.36
C LYS A 251 -9.10 11.83 55.98
N GLU A 252 -8.24 12.51 55.21
CA GLU A 252 -7.53 13.70 55.68
C GLU A 252 -8.51 14.82 56.09
N ARG A 253 -9.52 15.11 55.26
CA ARG A 253 -10.59 16.07 55.60
C ARG A 253 -11.40 15.66 56.83
N GLU A 254 -11.68 14.38 57.02
CA GLU A 254 -12.39 13.87 58.19
C GLU A 254 -11.54 14.02 59.47
N GLU A 255 -10.24 13.70 59.40
CA GLU A 255 -9.29 13.88 60.50
C GLU A 255 -9.12 15.36 60.87
N GLU A 256 -9.01 16.24 59.88
CA GLU A 256 -8.98 17.69 60.09
C GLU A 256 -10.26 18.17 60.80
N LEU A 257 -11.43 17.74 60.32
CA LEU A 257 -12.72 18.11 60.91
C LEU A 257 -12.84 17.60 62.36
N GLU A 258 -12.38 16.38 62.62
CA GLU A 258 -12.34 15.78 63.96
C GLU A 258 -11.45 16.59 64.91
N ASN A 259 -10.27 17.00 64.43
CA ASN A 259 -9.33 17.83 65.19
C ASN A 259 -9.89 19.22 65.48
N VAL A 260 -10.51 19.88 64.49
CA VAL A 260 -11.20 21.18 64.66
C VAL A 260 -12.33 21.06 65.69
N LYS A 261 -13.15 20.00 65.62
CA LYS A 261 -14.23 19.75 66.60
C LYS A 261 -13.67 19.59 68.02
N LYS A 262 -12.54 18.90 68.20
CA LYS A 262 -11.88 18.76 69.51
C LYS A 262 -11.42 20.11 70.04
N GLN A 263 -10.76 20.92 69.22
CA GLN A 263 -10.31 22.27 69.59
C GLN A 263 -11.48 23.17 70.00
N LEU A 264 -12.57 23.19 69.22
CA LEU A 264 -13.78 23.96 69.53
C LEU A 264 -14.40 23.52 70.87
N LYS A 265 -14.48 22.20 71.13
CA LYS A 265 -14.97 21.69 72.43
C LYS A 265 -14.08 22.12 73.60
N GLU A 266 -12.77 22.10 73.44
CA GLU A 266 -11.84 22.58 74.46
C GLU A 266 -11.98 24.08 74.70
N GLN A 267 -12.09 24.86 73.64
CA GLN A 267 -12.30 26.31 73.71
C GLN A 267 -13.62 26.63 74.42
N GLN A 268 -14.73 26.00 74.04
CA GLN A 268 -16.02 26.15 74.72
C GLN A 268 -15.93 25.79 76.21
N LYS A 269 -15.21 24.72 76.58
CA LYS A 269 -14.99 24.36 77.98
C LYS A 269 -14.22 25.43 78.74
N ARG A 270 -13.18 26.02 78.13
CA ARG A 270 -12.40 27.12 78.73
C ARG A 270 -13.27 28.35 78.93
N GLU A 271 -13.99 28.78 77.90
CA GLU A 271 -14.91 29.91 77.94
C GLU A 271 -16.00 29.72 79.02
N THR A 272 -16.63 28.53 79.08
CA THR A 272 -17.63 28.20 80.10
C THR A 272 -17.04 28.24 81.52
N LYS A 273 -15.78 27.79 81.69
CA LYS A 273 -15.09 27.79 82.99
C LYS A 273 -14.75 29.23 83.42
N GLU A 274 -14.26 30.05 82.49
CA GLU A 274 -14.00 31.47 82.73
C GLU A 274 -15.28 32.23 83.08
N GLU A 275 -16.38 31.98 82.36
CA GLU A 275 -17.68 32.60 82.62
C GLU A 275 -18.23 32.21 84.00
N LYS A 276 -18.16 30.92 84.36
CA LYS A 276 -18.51 30.46 85.72
C LYS A 276 -17.65 31.11 86.80
N SER A 277 -16.34 31.23 86.57
CA SER A 277 -15.40 31.88 87.49
C SER A 277 -15.73 33.37 87.68
N LYS A 278 -15.98 34.10 86.59
CA LYS A 278 -16.43 35.50 86.61
C LYS A 278 -17.74 35.65 87.40
N LEU A 279 -18.73 34.80 87.12
CA LEU A 279 -20.02 34.80 87.82
C LEU A 279 -19.86 34.50 89.32
N GLN A 280 -18.96 33.59 89.69
CA GLN A 280 -18.67 33.27 91.08
C GLN A 280 -17.95 34.43 91.80
N CYS A 281 -17.01 35.10 91.14
CA CYS A 281 -16.34 36.29 91.67
C CYS A 281 -17.34 37.45 91.85
N GLU A 282 -18.26 37.65 90.89
CA GLU A 282 -19.33 38.64 90.99
C GLU A 282 -20.31 38.31 92.13
N ARG A 283 -20.67 37.04 92.33
CA ARG A 283 -21.48 36.61 93.48
C ARG A 283 -20.77 36.81 94.81
N ALA A 284 -19.48 36.49 94.89
CA ALA A 284 -18.68 36.67 96.11
C ALA A 284 -18.50 38.16 96.46
N SER A 285 -18.27 39.02 95.47
CA SER A 285 -18.19 40.47 95.68
C SER A 285 -19.55 41.04 96.12
N LYS A 286 -20.67 40.63 95.51
CA LYS A 286 -22.02 40.99 95.97
C LYS A 286 -22.28 40.53 97.42
N ALA A 287 -21.88 39.31 97.77
CA ALA A 287 -22.04 38.78 99.13
C ALA A 287 -21.17 39.51 100.16
N ARG A 288 -19.93 39.90 99.82
CA ARG A 288 -19.07 40.73 100.67
C ARG A 288 -19.65 42.12 100.89
N ALA A 289 -20.13 42.78 99.83
CA ALA A 289 -20.82 44.07 99.95
C ALA A 289 -22.09 43.98 100.83
N GLN A 290 -22.79 42.85 100.81
CA GLN A 290 -23.94 42.58 101.69
C GLN A 290 -23.51 42.36 103.14
N ALA A 291 -22.41 41.63 103.38
CA ALA A 291 -21.89 41.35 104.73
C ALA A 291 -21.30 42.61 105.39
N GLU A 292 -20.62 43.47 104.62
CA GLU A 292 -20.13 44.77 105.09
C GLU A 292 -21.30 45.70 105.49
N LYS A 293 -22.44 45.63 104.80
CA LYS A 293 -23.67 46.30 105.24
C LYS A 293 -24.24 45.74 106.56
N ASN A 294 -24.00 44.46 106.87
CA ASN A 294 -24.58 43.77 108.03
C ASN A 294 -23.67 43.77 109.27
N ASN A 295 -22.37 44.07 109.16
CA ASN A 295 -21.42 43.95 110.29
C ASN A 295 -21.15 45.27 111.05
N VAL A 296 -22.10 46.20 111.04
CA VAL A 296 -22.04 47.42 111.86
C VAL A 296 -22.69 47.16 113.23
N MET A 297 -21.91 46.64 114.20
CA MET A 297 -21.97 46.78 115.70
C MET A 297 -23.33 46.51 116.44
N PRO A 298 -23.42 46.41 117.80
CA PRO A 298 -22.36 46.53 118.82
C PRO A 298 -22.35 45.53 120.00
N CYS A 299 -21.17 45.52 120.63
CA CYS A 299 -20.87 45.38 122.06
C CYS A 299 -22.04 45.71 123.02
N LEU A 300 -22.27 44.90 124.07
CA LEU A 300 -22.47 45.39 125.44
C LEU A 300 -22.48 44.28 126.50
N ILE A 301 -21.87 44.65 127.62
CA ILE A 301 -21.57 43.95 128.87
C ILE A 301 -22.83 43.81 129.74
N GLN A 302 -22.98 42.68 130.44
CA GLN A 302 -23.14 42.59 131.90
C GLN A 302 -23.06 41.14 132.39
#